data_AF-A0A2G9UVU9-F1
#
_entry.id   AF-A0A2G9UVU9-F1
#
_cell.length_a   1.000
_cell.length_b   1.000
_cell.length_c   1.000
_cell.angle_alpha   90.00
_cell.angle_beta   90.00
_cell.angle_gamma   90.00
#
_symmetry.space_group_name_H-M   'P 1'
#
loop_
_entity.id
_entity.type
_entity.pdbx_description
1 polymer ?
#
loop_
_entity_poly.entity_id
_entity_poly.type
_entity_poly.pdbx_seq_one_letter_code
_entity_poly.pdbx_strand_id
1 'polypeptide(L)'
;MQLGGGQYRTRTGLGLSGAEGARDNALFIEYLKVHHGDLADHLYLASDAVATVAAAFEQGGVILIAGTGSSCRVLLNNGRVFGVGGWGHQIGDGGSGFWIAIRAIRIVFDEDDGMEIPHESTALIRELLLKHFKIEDKVDILEYLYNKFRKSHIASFTGELAKHLDDPAINKLFFDAGELLGKQFVVASGHLPSECRAEVNLVLVGSVFLSWDVVKKGFVHAVTGSWIPKVNIYRPSTSSALGAAALVAREAGLTIPHPNSAKHVETINFY
;
A
#
# COMPACT_ATOMS: atom_id res chain seq x y z
N MET A 1 39.68 10.83 -37.03
CA MET A 1 38.79 11.53 -36.09
C MET A 1 38.41 10.51 -35.01
N GLN A 2 39.21 10.42 -33.94
CA GLN A 2 38.93 9.55 -32.80
C GLN A 2 37.78 10.19 -32.00
N LEU A 3 36.61 9.55 -32.03
CA LEU A 3 35.55 9.83 -31.07
C LEU A 3 36.09 9.44 -29.69
N GLY A 4 36.20 10.42 -28.78
CA GLY A 4 36.70 10.21 -27.43
C GLY A 4 35.92 9.12 -26.71
N GLY A 5 36.62 8.10 -26.24
CA GLY A 5 36.08 6.99 -25.46
C GLY A 5 35.68 7.42 -24.05
N GLY A 6 34.63 8.22 -23.93
CA GLY A 6 33.94 8.42 -22.67
C GLY A 6 33.21 7.14 -22.30
N GLN A 7 33.69 6.42 -21.31
CA GLN A 7 32.96 5.28 -20.74
C GLN A 7 31.67 5.83 -20.11
N TYR A 8 30.51 5.59 -20.74
CA TYR A 8 29.22 6.03 -20.22
C TYR A 8 28.98 5.34 -18.88
N ARG A 9 28.89 6.13 -17.80
CA ARG A 9 28.55 5.58 -16.48
C ARG A 9 27.06 5.33 -16.37
N THR A 10 26.69 4.06 -16.23
CA THR A 10 25.32 3.57 -16.15
C THR A 10 24.88 3.43 -14.69
N ARG A 11 23.62 3.72 -14.42
CA ARG A 11 23.03 3.70 -13.07
C ARG A 11 21.66 3.09 -13.14
N THR A 12 21.34 2.18 -12.22
CA THR A 12 20.06 1.50 -12.19
C THR A 12 19.46 1.57 -10.80
N GLY A 13 18.27 2.18 -10.73
CA GLY A 13 17.43 2.14 -9.56
C GLY A 13 16.43 1.00 -9.66
N LEU A 14 16.29 0.23 -8.59
CA LEU A 14 15.37 -0.89 -8.45
C LEU A 14 14.31 -0.51 -7.41
N GLY A 15 13.04 -0.44 -7.81
CA GLY A 15 11.90 -0.23 -6.92
C GLY A 15 11.12 -1.53 -6.76
N LEU A 16 11.44 -2.33 -5.75
CA LEU A 16 10.95 -3.71 -5.62
C LEU A 16 10.02 -3.88 -4.43
N SER A 17 8.95 -4.67 -4.60
CA SER A 17 8.10 -5.04 -3.47
C SER A 17 8.88 -5.90 -2.47
N GLY A 18 8.72 -5.64 -1.17
CA GLY A 18 9.44 -6.35 -0.11
C GLY A 18 10.87 -5.86 0.17
N ALA A 19 11.39 -4.90 -0.61
CA ALA A 19 12.72 -4.31 -0.41
C ALA A 19 12.74 -3.28 0.73
N GLU A 20 12.25 -3.65 1.91
CA GLU A 20 12.16 -2.78 3.09
C GLU A 20 13.29 -3.02 4.10
N GLY A 21 13.88 -4.22 4.10
CA GLY A 21 14.93 -4.63 5.02
C GLY A 21 16.32 -4.24 4.54
N ALA A 22 17.01 -3.35 5.24
CA ALA A 22 18.35 -2.86 4.85
C ALA A 22 19.38 -3.99 4.66
N ARG A 23 19.33 -5.02 5.50
CA ARG A 23 20.24 -6.17 5.43
C ARG A 23 20.01 -7.00 4.15
N ASP A 24 18.77 -7.40 3.90
CA ASP A 24 18.44 -8.25 2.75
C ASP A 24 18.61 -7.47 1.44
N ASN A 25 18.30 -6.17 1.45
CA ASN A 25 18.59 -5.27 0.34
C ASN A 25 20.08 -5.20 0.03
N ALA A 26 20.94 -5.09 1.05
CA ALA A 26 22.39 -5.05 0.86
C ALA A 26 22.91 -6.38 0.28
N LEU A 27 22.44 -7.52 0.78
CA LEU A 27 22.78 -8.84 0.25
C LEU A 27 22.34 -9.01 -1.21
N PHE A 28 21.15 -8.53 -1.57
CA PHE A 28 20.66 -8.57 -2.95
C PHE A 28 21.50 -7.71 -3.88
N ILE A 29 21.87 -6.50 -3.46
CA ILE A 29 22.76 -5.62 -4.24
C ILE A 29 24.16 -6.24 -4.38
N GLU A 30 24.70 -6.86 -3.33
CA GLU A 30 25.98 -7.57 -3.40
C GLU A 30 25.92 -8.74 -4.39
N TYR A 31 24.86 -9.55 -4.34
CA TYR A 31 24.62 -10.62 -5.30
C TYR A 31 24.61 -10.10 -6.75
N LEU A 32 23.89 -9.01 -7.03
CA LEU A 32 23.86 -8.41 -8.36
C LEU A 32 25.24 -7.91 -8.80
N LYS A 33 26.02 -7.31 -7.89
CA LYS A 33 27.38 -6.85 -8.22
C LYS A 33 28.32 -8.00 -8.56
N VAL A 34 28.23 -9.12 -7.83
CA VAL A 34 29.09 -10.29 -8.02
C VAL A 34 28.75 -11.05 -9.30
N HIS A 35 27.46 -11.24 -9.58
CA HIS A 35 27.01 -12.09 -10.69
C HIS A 35 26.62 -11.34 -11.96
N HIS A 36 26.34 -10.03 -11.84
CA HIS A 36 25.82 -9.18 -12.91
C HIS A 36 26.38 -7.74 -12.84
N GLY A 37 27.67 -7.60 -12.50
CA GLY A 37 28.35 -6.31 -12.35
C GLY A 37 28.47 -5.51 -13.66
N ASP A 38 28.14 -6.11 -14.80
CA ASP A 38 28.04 -5.47 -16.11
C ASP A 38 26.71 -4.72 -16.33
N LEU A 39 25.71 -4.89 -15.44
CA LEU A 39 24.41 -4.22 -15.55
C LEU A 39 24.49 -2.70 -15.38
N ALA A 40 25.22 -2.24 -14.36
CA ALA A 40 25.38 -0.82 -14.07
C ALA A 40 26.57 -0.55 -13.14
N ASP A 41 27.19 0.63 -13.28
CA ASP A 41 28.26 1.06 -12.37
C ASP A 41 27.73 1.30 -10.94
N HIS A 42 26.47 1.77 -10.82
CA HIS A 42 25.81 1.97 -9.54
C HIS A 42 24.40 1.38 -9.54
N LEU A 43 24.12 0.58 -8.51
CA LEU A 43 22.83 -0.01 -8.23
C LEU A 43 22.28 0.60 -6.95
N TYR A 44 21.04 1.08 -7.01
CA TYR A 44 20.28 1.52 -5.83
C TYR A 44 19.02 0.69 -5.70
N LEU A 45 18.73 0.22 -4.50
CA LEU A 45 17.52 -0.55 -4.22
C LEU A 45 16.66 0.21 -3.22
N ALA A 46 15.39 0.40 -3.59
CA ALA A 46 14.33 0.94 -2.75
C ALA A 46 13.11 0.02 -2.84
N SER A 47 12.19 0.18 -1.89
CA SER A 47 10.88 -0.44 -2.03
C SER A 47 10.09 0.20 -3.16
N ASP A 48 9.17 -0.55 -3.76
CA ASP A 48 8.15 -0.06 -4.69
C ASP A 48 7.39 1.16 -4.13
N ALA A 49 7.10 1.15 -2.83
CA ALA A 49 6.47 2.26 -2.12
C ALA A 49 7.31 3.54 -2.17
N VAL A 50 8.60 3.42 -1.82
CA VAL A 50 9.54 4.55 -1.79
C VAL A 50 9.81 5.08 -3.19
N ALA A 51 9.98 4.19 -4.16
CA ALA A 51 10.13 4.56 -5.56
C ALA A 51 8.88 5.31 -6.08
N THR A 52 7.68 4.87 -5.69
CA THR A 52 6.44 5.56 -6.08
C THR A 52 6.35 6.96 -5.49
N VAL A 53 6.68 7.15 -4.20
CA VAL A 53 6.71 8.50 -3.60
C VAL A 53 7.74 9.39 -4.28
N ALA A 54 8.94 8.86 -4.56
CA ALA A 54 10.00 9.60 -5.23
C ALA A 54 9.60 10.02 -6.66
N ALA A 55 8.79 9.23 -7.35
CA ALA A 55 8.22 9.59 -8.65
C ALA A 55 7.13 10.67 -8.52
N ALA A 56 6.36 10.64 -7.42
CA ALA A 56 5.23 11.52 -7.19
C ALA A 56 5.63 12.92 -6.71
N PHE A 57 6.57 13.00 -5.76
CA PHE A 57 6.92 14.23 -5.07
C PHE A 57 8.43 14.44 -5.00
N GLU A 58 8.87 15.66 -5.28
CA GLU A 58 10.28 16.03 -5.26
C GLU A 58 10.85 16.10 -3.84
N GLN A 59 10.09 16.62 -2.89
CA GLN A 59 10.53 16.85 -1.50
C GLN A 59 10.11 15.74 -0.53
N GLY A 60 9.77 14.55 -1.05
CA GLY A 60 9.21 13.47 -0.25
C GLY A 60 7.71 13.66 0.03
N GLY A 61 7.14 12.72 0.78
CA GLY A 61 5.71 12.69 1.07
C GLY A 61 5.26 11.34 1.59
N VAL A 62 3.94 11.14 1.62
CA VAL A 62 3.33 9.94 2.20
C VAL A 62 2.74 9.06 1.10
N ILE A 63 2.92 7.76 1.23
CA ILE A 63 2.20 6.75 0.44
C ILE A 63 1.45 5.82 1.37
N LEU A 64 0.20 5.57 1.02
CA LEU A 64 -0.64 4.57 1.67
C LEU A 64 -1.02 3.52 0.64
N ILE A 65 -0.68 2.28 0.96
CA ILE A 65 -0.89 1.12 0.11
C ILE A 65 -1.99 0.26 0.72
N ALA A 66 -2.98 -0.12 -0.09
CA ALA A 66 -4.02 -1.06 0.27
C ALA A 66 -4.40 -1.92 -0.96
N GLY A 67 -3.77 -3.08 -1.07
CA GLY A 67 -4.04 -4.11 -2.07
C GLY A 67 -4.26 -5.45 -1.36
N THR A 68 -3.55 -6.51 -1.76
CA THR A 68 -3.54 -7.78 -1.00
C THR A 68 -3.01 -7.60 0.43
N GLY A 69 -2.06 -6.69 0.65
CA GLY A 69 -1.61 -6.23 1.97
C GLY A 69 -1.80 -4.72 2.12
N SER A 70 -1.37 -4.16 3.24
CA SER A 70 -1.39 -2.72 3.46
C SER A 70 -0.19 -2.20 4.23
N SER A 71 0.21 -0.97 3.90
CA SER A 71 1.33 -0.29 4.54
C SER A 71 1.24 1.21 4.32
N CYS A 72 1.70 1.99 5.28
CA CYS A 72 1.94 3.42 5.12
C CYS A 72 3.44 3.69 5.20
N ARG A 73 3.98 4.49 4.28
CA ARG A 73 5.40 4.91 4.28
C ARG A 73 5.50 6.42 4.10
N VAL A 74 6.49 7.02 4.76
CA VAL A 74 6.89 8.41 4.57
C VAL A 74 8.31 8.43 4.03
N LEU A 75 8.50 9.06 2.87
CA LEU A 75 9.83 9.40 2.35
C LEU A 75 10.14 10.84 2.73
N LEU A 76 11.24 11.07 3.43
CA LEU A 76 11.74 12.40 3.73
C LEU A 76 12.67 12.92 2.62
N ASN A 77 12.85 14.23 2.57
CA ASN A 77 13.73 14.88 1.59
C ASN A 77 15.20 14.38 1.68
N ASN A 78 15.67 14.06 2.90
CA ASN A 78 16.99 13.46 3.13
C ASN A 78 17.08 11.96 2.79
N GLY A 79 16.05 11.37 2.20
CA GLY A 79 16.01 9.96 1.79
C GLY A 79 15.66 8.98 2.89
N ARG A 80 15.53 9.41 4.16
CA ARG A 80 15.07 8.53 5.24
C ARG A 80 13.62 8.12 5.01
N VAL A 81 13.31 6.89 5.41
CA VAL A 81 11.98 6.30 5.28
C VAL A 81 11.47 5.92 6.66
N PHE A 82 10.22 6.28 6.94
CA PHE A 82 9.48 5.79 8.10
C PHE A 82 8.28 4.97 7.64
N GLY A 83 7.88 3.97 8.41
CA GLY A 83 6.79 3.07 8.05
C GLY A 83 5.88 2.73 9.22
N VAL A 84 4.59 2.59 8.90
CA VAL A 84 3.56 2.04 9.80
C VAL A 84 2.84 0.93 9.05
N GLY A 85 2.66 -0.23 9.68
CA GLY A 85 2.13 -1.42 9.01
C GLY A 85 3.11 -2.01 7.97
N GLY A 86 2.61 -2.91 7.12
CA GLY A 86 3.44 -3.71 6.20
C GLY A 86 4.03 -4.97 6.82
N TRP A 87 3.54 -5.40 7.99
CA TRP A 87 4.03 -6.60 8.69
C TRP A 87 3.43 -7.92 8.17
N GLY A 88 2.69 -7.86 7.07
CA GLY A 88 2.02 -9.02 6.50
C GLY A 88 0.77 -9.45 7.28
N HIS A 89 0.14 -10.51 6.79
CA HIS A 89 -1.21 -10.89 7.15
C HIS A 89 -1.36 -11.54 8.53
N GLN A 90 -0.26 -12.05 9.11
CA GLN A 90 -0.32 -12.75 10.39
C GLN A 90 -0.48 -11.79 11.57
N ILE A 91 0.15 -10.61 11.50
CA ILE A 91 0.23 -9.65 12.61
C ILE A 91 -0.08 -8.21 12.20
N GLY A 92 -0.46 -7.98 10.94
CA GLY A 92 -0.62 -6.65 10.37
C GLY A 92 -1.63 -6.62 9.22
N ASP A 93 -1.32 -5.85 8.17
CA ASP A 93 -2.16 -5.65 6.97
C ASP A 93 -3.57 -5.10 7.26
N GLY A 94 -3.75 -4.36 8.34
CA GLY A 94 -5.00 -3.70 8.69
C GLY A 94 -5.53 -2.83 7.53
N GLY A 95 -6.78 -3.06 7.14
CA GLY A 95 -7.43 -2.36 6.02
C GLY A 95 -7.01 -2.81 4.61
N SER A 96 -6.21 -3.88 4.49
CA SER A 96 -5.94 -4.53 3.20
C SER A 96 -7.13 -5.37 2.71
N GLY A 97 -7.06 -5.79 1.45
CA GLY A 97 -8.00 -6.75 0.89
C GLY A 97 -7.91 -8.14 1.53
N PHE A 98 -6.75 -8.55 2.07
CA PHE A 98 -6.71 -9.78 2.86
C PHE A 98 -7.47 -9.61 4.19
N TRP A 99 -7.27 -8.47 4.85
CA TRP A 99 -7.90 -8.17 6.13
C TRP A 99 -9.42 -8.04 6.01
N ILE A 100 -9.93 -7.38 4.97
CA ILE A 100 -11.37 -7.30 4.67
C ILE A 100 -11.94 -8.71 4.46
N ALA A 101 -11.29 -9.53 3.62
CA ALA A 101 -11.76 -10.88 3.31
C ALA A 101 -11.80 -11.80 4.55
N ILE A 102 -10.75 -11.81 5.36
CA ILE A 102 -10.72 -12.63 6.59
C ILE A 102 -11.76 -12.17 7.60
N ARG A 103 -11.99 -10.85 7.73
CA ARG A 103 -13.08 -10.36 8.60
C ARG A 103 -14.46 -10.76 8.09
N ALA A 104 -14.69 -10.70 6.78
CA ALA A 104 -15.94 -11.17 6.19
C ALA A 104 -16.18 -12.67 6.47
N ILE A 105 -15.16 -13.50 6.26
CA ILE A 105 -15.21 -14.95 6.57
C ILE A 105 -15.48 -15.17 8.06
N ARG A 106 -14.76 -14.45 8.93
CA ARG A 106 -14.88 -14.59 10.37
C ARG A 106 -16.27 -14.26 10.89
N ILE A 107 -16.91 -13.20 10.39
CA ILE A 107 -18.27 -12.82 10.79
C ILE A 107 -19.27 -13.96 10.54
N VAL A 108 -19.13 -14.68 9.42
CA VAL A 108 -19.98 -15.85 9.10
C VAL A 108 -19.79 -16.99 10.11
N PHE A 109 -18.55 -17.22 10.55
CA PHE A 109 -18.25 -18.22 11.58
C PHE A 109 -18.77 -17.79 12.96
N ASP A 110 -18.49 -16.55 13.36
CA ASP A 110 -18.87 -16.02 14.68
C ASP A 110 -20.41 -16.01 14.86
N GLU A 111 -21.19 -15.74 13.80
CA GLU A 111 -22.66 -15.80 13.83
C GLU A 111 -23.18 -17.23 14.03
N ASP A 112 -22.69 -18.18 13.23
CA ASP A 112 -23.15 -19.58 13.31
C ASP A 112 -22.77 -20.26 14.61
N ASP A 113 -21.58 -19.94 15.13
CA ASP A 113 -21.09 -20.49 16.39
C ASP A 113 -21.75 -19.80 17.61
N GLY A 114 -22.56 -18.75 17.37
CA GLY A 114 -23.26 -17.99 18.40
C GLY A 114 -22.33 -17.11 19.25
N MET A 115 -21.12 -16.82 18.77
CA MET A 115 -20.10 -16.04 19.46
C MET A 115 -20.38 -14.53 19.36
N GLU A 116 -20.87 -14.07 18.21
CA GLU A 116 -21.32 -12.70 18.01
C GLU A 116 -22.64 -12.70 17.25
N ILE A 117 -23.58 -11.83 17.63
CA ILE A 117 -24.81 -11.60 16.86
C ILE A 117 -24.58 -10.34 16.02
N PRO A 118 -24.44 -10.46 14.69
CA PRO A 118 -24.24 -9.31 13.83
C PRO A 118 -25.40 -8.32 13.93
N HIS A 119 -25.08 -7.03 13.92
CA HIS A 119 -26.10 -5.98 13.86
C HIS A 119 -26.85 -5.97 12.52
N GLU A 120 -26.16 -6.35 11.45
CA GLU A 120 -26.65 -6.39 10.07
C GLU A 120 -26.63 -7.83 9.57
N SER A 121 -27.52 -8.17 8.64
CA SER A 121 -27.57 -9.52 8.05
C SER A 121 -26.26 -9.88 7.36
N THR A 122 -25.76 -11.10 7.58
CA THR A 122 -24.56 -11.61 6.90
C THR A 122 -24.88 -12.52 5.70
N ALA A 123 -26.17 -12.71 5.39
CA ALA A 123 -26.63 -13.70 4.41
C ALA A 123 -25.95 -13.54 3.04
N LEU A 124 -25.78 -12.31 2.58
CA LEU A 124 -25.08 -12.02 1.33
C LEU A 124 -23.59 -12.37 1.41
N ILE A 125 -22.91 -12.04 2.51
CA ILE A 125 -21.50 -12.39 2.72
C ILE A 125 -21.32 -13.91 2.66
N ARG A 126 -22.25 -14.68 3.27
CA ARG A 126 -22.25 -16.14 3.21
C ARG A 126 -22.45 -16.66 1.79
N GLU A 127 -23.43 -16.17 1.06
CA GLU A 127 -23.66 -16.56 -0.34
C GLU A 127 -22.41 -16.32 -1.19
N LEU A 128 -21.83 -15.13 -1.08
CA LEU A 128 -20.63 -14.74 -1.82
C LEU A 128 -19.42 -15.60 -1.42
N LEU A 129 -19.26 -15.92 -0.13
CA LEU A 129 -18.19 -16.81 0.37
C LEU A 129 -18.27 -18.19 -0.30
N LEU A 130 -19.44 -18.84 -0.25
CA LEU A 130 -19.64 -20.17 -0.83
C LEU A 130 -19.37 -20.16 -2.33
N LYS A 131 -19.93 -19.17 -3.04
CA LYS A 131 -19.78 -19.01 -4.50
C LYS A 131 -18.35 -18.70 -4.92
N HIS A 132 -17.67 -17.77 -4.24
CA HIS A 132 -16.33 -17.31 -4.60
C HIS A 132 -15.29 -18.43 -4.46
N PHE A 133 -15.35 -19.17 -3.36
CA PHE A 133 -14.42 -20.27 -3.09
C PHE A 133 -14.88 -21.62 -3.66
N LYS A 134 -16.09 -21.67 -4.25
CA LYS A 134 -16.71 -22.86 -4.84
C LYS A 134 -16.80 -24.00 -3.83
N ILE A 135 -17.37 -23.68 -2.68
CA ILE A 135 -17.57 -24.59 -1.56
C ILE A 135 -19.06 -24.70 -1.23
N GLU A 136 -19.47 -25.83 -0.66
CA GLU A 136 -20.87 -26.08 -0.31
C GLU A 136 -21.15 -25.77 1.17
N ASP A 137 -20.15 -26.00 2.03
CA ASP A 137 -20.20 -25.67 3.45
C ASP A 137 -19.10 -24.66 3.81
N LYS A 138 -19.36 -23.78 4.77
CA LYS A 138 -18.36 -22.80 5.23
C LYS A 138 -17.08 -23.48 5.73
N VAL A 139 -17.17 -24.68 6.31
CA VAL A 139 -16.05 -25.43 6.90
C VAL A 139 -15.03 -25.82 5.82
N ASP A 140 -15.46 -25.96 4.57
CA ASP A 140 -14.58 -26.22 3.44
C ASP A 140 -13.58 -25.07 3.19
N ILE A 141 -13.84 -23.86 3.70
CA ILE A 141 -12.90 -22.74 3.61
C ILE A 141 -11.56 -23.05 4.29
N LEU A 142 -11.55 -23.95 5.29
CA LEU A 142 -10.34 -24.34 6.02
C LEU A 142 -9.27 -24.91 5.08
N GLU A 143 -9.68 -25.59 4.00
CA GLU A 143 -8.76 -26.06 2.97
C GLU A 143 -7.96 -24.90 2.34
N TYR A 144 -8.59 -23.76 2.11
CA TYR A 144 -7.94 -22.56 1.55
C TYR A 144 -7.21 -21.71 2.59
N LEU A 145 -7.54 -21.84 3.87
CA LEU A 145 -6.87 -21.13 4.96
C LEU A 145 -5.60 -21.84 5.44
N TYR A 146 -5.54 -23.17 5.33
CA TYR A 146 -4.43 -23.97 5.84
C TYR A 146 -3.67 -24.71 4.72
N ASN A 147 -4.32 -25.69 4.06
CA ASN A 147 -3.62 -26.64 3.17
C ASN A 147 -3.23 -26.02 1.82
N LYS A 148 -4.12 -25.21 1.24
CA LYS A 148 -3.97 -24.55 -0.07
C LYS A 148 -3.81 -23.05 0.08
N PHE A 149 -3.22 -22.61 1.18
CA PHE A 149 -3.13 -21.19 1.50
C PHE A 149 -2.41 -20.40 0.41
N ARG A 150 -3.14 -19.41 -0.14
CA ARG A 150 -2.59 -18.38 -1.02
C ARG A 150 -3.19 -17.04 -0.61
N LYS A 151 -2.37 -16.15 -0.02
CA LYS A 151 -2.80 -14.83 0.48
C LYS A 151 -3.61 -14.05 -0.56
N SER A 152 -3.16 -14.03 -1.82
CA SER A 152 -3.84 -13.35 -2.92
C SER A 152 -5.21 -13.97 -3.25
N HIS A 153 -5.35 -15.29 -3.12
CA HIS A 153 -6.63 -15.98 -3.36
C HIS A 153 -7.65 -15.62 -2.28
N ILE A 154 -7.26 -15.61 -1.00
CA ILE A 154 -8.13 -15.15 0.08
C ILE A 154 -8.50 -13.67 -0.11
N ALA A 155 -7.50 -12.81 -0.35
CA ALA A 155 -7.72 -11.38 -0.56
C ALA A 155 -8.61 -11.05 -1.77
N SER A 156 -8.66 -11.94 -2.78
CA SER A 156 -9.51 -11.76 -3.96
C SER A 156 -10.99 -11.74 -3.62
N PHE A 157 -11.41 -12.32 -2.49
CA PHE A 157 -12.79 -12.26 -2.02
C PHE A 157 -13.26 -10.83 -1.76
N THR A 158 -12.35 -9.94 -1.35
CA THR A 158 -12.65 -8.50 -1.22
C THR A 158 -13.09 -7.87 -2.54
N GLY A 159 -12.60 -8.35 -3.68
CA GLY A 159 -13.05 -7.89 -4.99
C GLY A 159 -14.49 -8.29 -5.30
N GLU A 160 -14.97 -9.40 -4.75
CA GLU A 160 -16.37 -9.81 -4.83
C GLU A 160 -17.24 -8.96 -3.90
N LEU A 161 -16.82 -8.79 -2.65
CA LEU A 161 -17.51 -7.92 -1.67
C LEU A 161 -17.64 -6.48 -2.17
N ALA A 162 -16.62 -5.95 -2.84
CA ALA A 162 -16.61 -4.58 -3.38
C ALA A 162 -17.71 -4.30 -4.40
N LYS A 163 -18.37 -5.33 -4.96
CA LYS A 163 -19.51 -5.18 -5.89
C LYS A 163 -20.84 -4.92 -5.19
N HIS A 164 -20.88 -5.07 -3.86
CA HIS A 164 -22.09 -5.04 -3.04
C HIS A 164 -21.93 -4.06 -1.87
N LEU A 165 -21.35 -2.89 -2.13
CA LEU A 165 -21.08 -1.87 -1.10
C LEU A 165 -22.35 -1.18 -0.56
N ASP A 166 -23.50 -1.43 -1.17
CA ASP A 166 -24.83 -1.03 -0.71
C ASP A 166 -25.34 -1.92 0.44
N ASP A 167 -24.82 -3.14 0.58
CA ASP A 167 -25.09 -4.00 1.73
C ASP A 167 -24.46 -3.41 3.02
N PRO A 168 -25.22 -3.22 4.11
CA PRO A 168 -24.71 -2.59 5.33
C PRO A 168 -23.53 -3.31 5.99
N ALA A 169 -23.53 -4.65 6.03
CA ALA A 169 -22.47 -5.44 6.64
C ALA A 169 -21.17 -5.33 5.83
N ILE A 170 -21.29 -5.41 4.50
CA ILE A 170 -20.16 -5.23 3.59
C ILE A 170 -19.64 -3.78 3.65
N ASN A 171 -20.52 -2.80 3.64
CA ASN A 171 -20.14 -1.38 3.75
C ASN A 171 -19.31 -1.14 5.02
N LYS A 172 -19.74 -1.71 6.16
CA LYS A 172 -19.04 -1.60 7.43
C LYS A 172 -17.63 -2.18 7.38
N LEU A 173 -17.40 -3.30 6.68
CA LEU A 173 -16.05 -3.86 6.50
C LEU A 173 -15.10 -2.89 5.80
N PHE A 174 -15.57 -2.21 4.74
CA PHE A 174 -14.77 -1.22 4.00
C PHE A 174 -14.60 0.09 4.78
N PHE A 175 -15.61 0.49 5.55
CA PHE A 175 -15.49 1.61 6.49
C PHE A 175 -14.40 1.33 7.53
N ASP A 176 -14.42 0.17 8.18
CA ASP A 176 -13.43 -0.20 9.20
C ASP A 176 -12.02 -0.31 8.60
N ALA A 177 -11.92 -0.80 7.36
CA ALA A 177 -10.66 -0.80 6.63
C ALA A 177 -10.13 0.63 6.43
N GLY A 178 -11.02 1.56 6.04
CA GLY A 178 -10.71 2.98 5.96
C GLY A 178 -10.21 3.57 7.27
N GLU A 179 -10.84 3.23 8.39
CA GLU A 179 -10.41 3.71 9.71
C GLU A 179 -8.99 3.25 10.05
N LEU A 180 -8.66 1.97 9.82
CA LEU A 180 -7.32 1.45 10.08
C LEU A 180 -6.26 2.12 9.19
N LEU A 181 -6.59 2.32 7.92
CA LEU A 181 -5.74 3.02 6.96
C LEU A 181 -5.52 4.49 7.37
N GLY A 182 -6.56 5.17 7.85
CA GLY A 182 -6.48 6.53 8.40
C GLY A 182 -5.59 6.60 9.64
N LYS A 183 -5.73 5.66 10.58
CA LYS A 183 -4.86 5.58 11.77
C LYS A 183 -3.39 5.39 11.39
N GLN A 184 -3.10 4.50 10.44
CA GLN A 184 -1.74 4.31 9.92
C GLN A 184 -1.19 5.59 9.29
N PHE A 185 -2.02 6.29 8.51
CA PHE A 185 -1.67 7.55 7.88
C PHE A 185 -1.35 8.65 8.91
N VAL A 186 -2.17 8.84 9.95
CA VAL A 186 -1.94 9.85 11.00
C VAL A 186 -0.59 9.62 11.70
N VAL A 187 -0.31 8.38 12.08
CA VAL A 187 0.94 8.02 12.77
C VAL A 187 2.14 8.21 11.86
N ALA A 188 2.07 7.71 10.62
CA ALA A 188 3.16 7.82 9.66
C ALA A 188 3.48 9.29 9.37
N SER A 189 2.46 10.09 9.07
CA SER A 189 2.59 11.52 8.75
C SER A 189 3.20 12.34 9.89
N GLY A 190 3.14 11.84 11.14
CA GLY A 190 3.77 12.48 12.30
C GLY A 190 5.29 12.55 12.21
N HIS A 191 5.90 11.85 11.25
CA HIS A 191 7.33 11.87 10.96
C HIS A 191 7.71 12.91 9.89
N LEU A 192 6.74 13.56 9.23
CA LEU A 192 7.02 14.65 8.31
C LEU A 192 7.63 15.85 9.05
N PRO A 193 8.47 16.66 8.39
CA PRO A 193 8.93 17.94 8.92
C PRO A 193 7.74 18.86 9.24
N SER A 194 7.88 19.72 10.25
CA SER A 194 6.82 20.62 10.74
C SER A 194 6.20 21.48 9.63
N GLU A 195 7.03 21.96 8.72
CA GLU A 195 6.68 22.79 7.57
C GLU A 195 5.79 22.06 6.55
N CYS A 196 5.83 20.73 6.51
CA CYS A 196 4.99 19.90 5.64
C CYS A 196 3.68 19.44 6.33
N ARG A 197 3.45 19.81 7.59
CA ARG A 197 2.28 19.35 8.37
C ARG A 197 1.03 20.19 8.18
N ALA A 198 1.17 21.40 7.64
CA ALA A 198 0.03 22.26 7.30
C ALA A 198 -0.79 21.70 6.12
N GLU A 199 -0.17 20.91 5.25
CA GLU A 199 -0.82 20.29 4.10
C GLU A 199 -0.06 19.01 3.73
N VAL A 200 -0.69 17.86 3.97
CA VAL A 200 -0.03 16.57 3.75
C VAL A 200 -0.38 16.02 2.37
N ASN A 201 0.64 15.80 1.55
CA ASN A 201 0.48 15.13 0.25
C ASN A 201 0.53 13.62 0.44
N LEU A 202 -0.52 12.94 0.02
CA LEU A 202 -0.72 11.49 0.17
C LEU A 202 -0.97 10.83 -1.19
N VAL A 203 -0.13 9.87 -1.57
CA VAL A 203 -0.37 8.99 -2.72
C VAL A 203 -1.10 7.72 -2.24
N LEU A 204 -2.21 7.38 -2.90
CA LEU A 204 -2.92 6.12 -2.69
C LEU A 204 -2.56 5.10 -3.76
N VAL A 205 -2.20 3.88 -3.34
CA VAL A 205 -1.88 2.77 -4.26
C VAL A 205 -2.58 1.48 -3.82
N GLY A 206 -3.12 0.74 -4.78
CA GLY A 206 -3.71 -0.59 -4.55
C GLY A 206 -5.20 -0.66 -4.80
N SER A 207 -5.69 -1.88 -5.00
CA SER A 207 -7.04 -2.17 -5.50
C SER A 207 -8.15 -1.87 -4.49
N VAL A 208 -7.87 -1.81 -3.18
CA VAL A 208 -8.89 -1.46 -2.16
C VAL A 208 -9.38 -0.03 -2.39
N PHE A 209 -8.51 0.87 -2.87
CA PHE A 209 -8.89 2.25 -3.19
C PHE A 209 -9.70 2.38 -4.49
N LEU A 210 -10.05 1.29 -5.19
CA LEU A 210 -11.11 1.35 -6.20
C LEU A 210 -12.50 1.57 -5.56
N SER A 211 -12.66 1.16 -4.30
CA SER A 211 -13.85 1.39 -3.48
C SER A 211 -13.71 2.64 -2.60
N TRP A 212 -13.05 3.69 -3.12
CA TRP A 212 -12.65 4.84 -2.32
C TRP A 212 -13.83 5.57 -1.66
N ASP A 213 -15.00 5.66 -2.29
CA ASP A 213 -16.14 6.38 -1.71
C ASP A 213 -16.59 5.84 -0.34
N VAL A 214 -16.43 4.54 -0.08
CA VAL A 214 -16.73 3.92 1.21
C VAL A 214 -15.52 3.96 2.14
N VAL A 215 -14.34 3.58 1.64
CA VAL A 215 -13.09 3.57 2.40
C VAL A 215 -12.75 4.98 2.92
N LYS A 216 -13.03 6.02 2.12
CA LYS A 216 -12.85 7.43 2.47
C LYS A 216 -13.64 7.81 3.71
N LYS A 217 -14.86 7.29 3.90
CA LYS A 217 -15.67 7.64 5.08
C LYS A 217 -14.98 7.21 6.38
N GLY A 218 -14.45 5.99 6.41
CA GLY A 218 -13.67 5.49 7.54
C GLY A 218 -12.32 6.19 7.69
N PHE A 219 -11.63 6.44 6.58
CA PHE A 219 -10.38 7.19 6.58
C PHE A 219 -10.57 8.60 7.17
N VAL A 220 -11.61 9.31 6.71
CA VAL A 220 -11.95 10.65 7.20
C VAL A 220 -12.28 10.58 8.69
N HIS A 221 -13.11 9.62 9.11
CA HIS A 221 -13.45 9.43 10.51
C HIS A 221 -12.21 9.27 11.40
N ALA A 222 -11.23 8.47 10.97
CA ALA A 222 -9.99 8.24 11.73
C ALA A 222 -9.02 9.44 11.75
N VAL A 223 -9.10 10.34 10.75
CA VAL A 223 -8.22 11.51 10.63
C VAL A 223 -8.83 12.74 11.29
N THR A 224 -10.16 12.86 11.30
CA THR A 224 -10.88 13.95 11.98
C THR A 224 -10.50 13.99 13.46
N GLY A 225 -10.14 15.18 13.96
CA GLY A 225 -9.67 15.37 15.33
C GLY A 225 -8.21 14.99 15.59
N SER A 226 -7.49 14.48 14.58
CA SER A 226 -6.03 14.41 14.61
C SER A 226 -5.41 15.80 14.43
N TRP A 227 -4.07 15.89 14.39
CA TRP A 227 -3.34 17.14 14.14
C TRP A 227 -3.30 17.56 12.66
N ILE A 228 -3.83 16.74 11.74
CA ILE A 228 -3.74 16.96 10.29
C ILE A 228 -4.89 17.86 9.83
N PRO A 229 -4.63 19.10 9.37
CA PRO A 229 -5.68 20.01 8.92
C PRO A 229 -6.20 19.69 7.53
N LYS A 230 -5.31 19.22 6.65
CA LYS A 230 -5.56 19.13 5.22
C LYS A 230 -4.73 18.03 4.60
N VAL A 231 -5.36 17.26 3.71
CA VAL A 231 -4.72 16.20 2.94
C VAL A 231 -5.03 16.38 1.46
N ASN A 232 -3.99 16.40 0.63
CA ASN A 232 -4.13 16.30 -0.81
C ASN A 232 -3.92 14.86 -1.24
N ILE A 233 -4.91 14.30 -1.91
CA ILE A 233 -4.92 12.91 -2.36
C ILE A 233 -4.42 12.86 -3.81
N TYR A 234 -3.46 11.97 -4.05
CA TYR A 234 -2.88 11.72 -5.34
C TYR A 234 -2.96 10.24 -5.73
N ARG A 235 -2.90 9.97 -7.03
CA ARG A 235 -2.73 8.63 -7.61
C ARG A 235 -1.51 8.63 -8.53
N PRO A 236 -0.72 7.54 -8.58
CA PRO A 236 0.37 7.44 -9.54
C PRO A 236 -0.16 7.55 -10.97
N SER A 237 0.55 8.29 -11.83
CA SER A 237 0.19 8.45 -13.24
C SER A 237 1.11 7.69 -14.19
N THR A 238 2.25 7.21 -13.68
CA THR A 238 3.25 6.45 -14.43
C THR A 238 3.86 5.34 -13.55
N SER A 239 4.86 4.62 -14.08
CA SER A 239 5.56 3.56 -13.37
C SER A 239 6.45 4.10 -12.25
N SER A 240 6.48 3.38 -11.12
CA SER A 240 7.42 3.61 -10.00
C SER A 240 8.88 3.50 -10.43
N ALA A 241 9.18 2.86 -11.57
CA ALA A 241 10.52 2.80 -12.15
C ALA A 241 11.13 4.19 -12.38
N LEU A 242 10.34 5.21 -12.73
CA LEU A 242 10.83 6.58 -12.88
C LEU A 242 11.33 7.16 -11.55
N GLY A 243 10.65 6.84 -10.45
CA GLY A 243 11.11 7.24 -9.13
C GLY A 243 12.33 6.48 -8.67
N ALA A 244 12.46 5.19 -9.02
CA ALA A 244 13.69 4.44 -8.79
C ALA A 244 14.88 5.07 -9.53
N ALA A 245 14.68 5.50 -10.79
CA ALA A 245 15.68 6.25 -11.57
C ALA A 245 16.03 7.60 -10.92
N ALA A 246 15.05 8.34 -10.40
CA ALA A 246 15.29 9.59 -9.67
C ALA A 246 16.08 9.36 -8.38
N LEU A 247 15.82 8.28 -7.64
CA LEU A 247 16.53 7.95 -6.42
C LEU A 247 18.01 7.63 -6.66
N VAL A 248 18.33 6.80 -7.66
CA VAL A 248 19.73 6.48 -8.00
C VAL A 248 20.48 7.70 -8.55
N ALA A 249 19.80 8.57 -9.29
CA ALA A 249 20.39 9.82 -9.76
C ALA A 249 20.76 10.73 -8.58
N ARG A 250 19.86 10.91 -7.62
CA ARG A 250 20.08 11.72 -6.41
C ARG A 250 21.22 11.18 -5.55
N GLU A 251 21.27 9.87 -5.32
CA GLU A 251 22.36 9.22 -4.57
C GLU A 251 23.72 9.48 -5.25
N ALA A 252 23.75 9.47 -6.58
CA ALA A 252 24.95 9.76 -7.34
C ALA A 252 25.28 11.26 -7.50
N GLY A 253 24.53 12.15 -6.86
CA GLY A 253 24.72 13.61 -6.98
C GLY A 253 24.35 14.18 -8.36
N LEU A 254 23.48 13.49 -9.10
CA LEU A 254 23.00 13.91 -10.41
C LEU A 254 21.61 14.54 -10.31
N THR A 255 21.42 15.66 -11.02
CA THR A 255 20.11 16.28 -11.18
C THR A 255 19.48 15.78 -12.48
N ILE A 256 18.29 15.19 -12.37
CA ILE A 256 17.44 14.85 -13.51
C ILE A 256 16.10 15.58 -13.38
N PRO A 257 15.37 15.83 -14.48
CA PRO A 257 14.00 16.36 -14.39
C PRO A 257 13.13 15.45 -13.51
N HIS A 258 12.44 16.03 -12.53
CA HIS A 258 11.58 15.26 -11.64
C HIS A 258 10.41 14.64 -12.43
N PRO A 259 10.08 13.35 -12.23
CA PRO A 259 9.05 12.66 -13.00
C PRO A 259 7.63 13.23 -12.86
N ASN A 260 7.33 13.97 -11.78
CA ASN A 260 6.00 14.51 -11.43
C ASN A 260 4.85 13.53 -11.75
N SER A 261 5.05 12.29 -11.34
CA SER A 261 4.29 11.13 -11.81
C SER A 261 3.11 10.79 -10.90
N ALA A 262 2.40 11.84 -10.47
CA ALA A 262 1.19 11.72 -9.68
C ALA A 262 0.14 12.73 -10.14
N LYS A 263 -1.11 12.28 -10.22
CA LYS A 263 -2.26 13.14 -10.50
C LYS A 263 -2.97 13.44 -9.19
N HIS A 264 -3.22 14.71 -8.94
CA HIS A 264 -4.12 15.15 -7.87
C HIS A 264 -5.52 14.64 -8.17
N VAL A 265 -6.17 14.06 -7.16
CA VAL A 265 -7.53 13.51 -7.26
C VAL A 265 -8.50 14.42 -6.53
N GLU A 266 -8.17 14.75 -5.28
CA GLU A 266 -9.03 15.56 -4.44
C GLU A 266 -8.25 16.12 -3.24
N THR A 267 -8.87 17.05 -2.54
CA THR A 267 -8.38 17.60 -1.29
C THR A 267 -9.44 17.43 -0.21
N ILE A 268 -9.03 16.92 0.95
CA ILE A 268 -9.88 16.74 2.12
C ILE A 268 -9.41 17.72 3.19
N ASN A 269 -10.31 18.58 3.65
CA ASN A 269 -10.09 19.47 4.78
C ASN A 269 -10.77 18.87 6.02
N PHE A 270 -10.08 18.93 7.15
CA PHE A 270 -10.51 18.39 8.45
C PHE A 270 -10.83 19.48 9.48
N TYR A 271 -10.48 20.74 9.17
CA TYR A 271 -10.88 21.96 9.86
C TYR A 271 -11.46 22.97 8.87
#